data_AF-A0A0Q8VQM9-F1
#
_entry.id   AF-A0A0Q8VQM9-F1
#
_cell.length_a   1.000
_cell.length_b   1.000
_cell.length_c   1.000
_cell.angle_alpha   90.00
_cell.angle_beta   90.00
_cell.angle_gamma   90.00
#
_symmetry.space_group_name_H-M   'P 1'
#
loop_
_entity.id
_entity.type
_entity.pdbx_description
1 polymer ?
#
loop_
_entity_poly.entity_id
_entity_poly.type
_entity_poly.pdbx_seq_one_letter_code
_entity_poly.pdbx_strand_id
1 'polypeptide(L)'
;MRQPDRAPGDLVMFLLSIVAVVIGVVAAVLSFPASQNKGTPGTFTAREESCDRHGGCWWDGTFVSDDGRTWSDESMKSQELHQNGDKVRAQRVNGEVFRRDSKAWVVFSVPATAALAYVIWFLRARTLFRRRTTRSGA
;
A
#
# COMPACT_ATOMS: atom_id res chain seq x y z
N MET A 1 -2.61 -47.91 -2.81
CA MET A 1 -3.13 -46.66 -3.42
C MET A 1 -2.76 -45.51 -2.48
N ARG A 2 -1.82 -44.64 -2.88
CA ARG A 2 -1.38 -43.49 -2.06
C ARG A 2 -2.34 -42.32 -2.26
N GLN A 3 -2.88 -41.77 -1.18
CA GLN A 3 -3.60 -40.49 -1.22
C GLN A 3 -2.65 -39.41 -1.73
N PRO A 4 -3.06 -38.56 -2.68
CA PRO A 4 -2.28 -37.37 -3.03
C PRO A 4 -2.37 -36.40 -1.86
N ASP A 5 -1.31 -36.35 -1.05
CA ASP A 5 -1.08 -35.31 -0.06
C ASP A 5 -1.17 -33.96 -0.76
N ARG A 6 -2.29 -33.24 -0.58
CA ARG A 6 -2.38 -31.84 -0.96
C ARG A 6 -1.45 -31.09 -0.02
N ALA A 7 -0.27 -30.73 -0.53
CA ALA A 7 0.75 -30.05 0.25
C ALA A 7 0.13 -28.82 0.96
N PRO A 8 0.15 -28.76 2.31
CA PRO A 8 -0.45 -27.66 3.06
C PRO A 8 0.13 -26.29 2.69
N GLY A 9 1.33 -26.27 2.10
CA GLY A 9 2.00 -25.06 1.61
C GLY A 9 1.22 -24.28 0.55
N ASP A 10 0.49 -24.96 -0.34
CA ASP A 10 -0.26 -24.27 -1.42
C ASP A 10 -1.44 -23.46 -0.87
N LEU A 11 -2.12 -23.99 0.16
CA LEU A 11 -3.21 -23.30 0.81
C LEU A 11 -2.69 -22.08 1.59
N VAL A 12 -1.58 -22.24 2.30
CA VAL A 12 -0.95 -21.16 3.08
C VAL A 12 -0.48 -20.04 2.15
N MET A 13 0.21 -20.34 1.05
CA MET A 13 0.63 -19.33 0.07
C MET A 13 -0.55 -18.62 -0.59
N PHE A 14 -1.63 -19.36 -0.90
CA PHE A 14 -2.84 -18.77 -1.46
C PHE A 14 -3.51 -17.79 -0.50
N LEU A 15 -3.64 -18.16 0.77
CA LEU A 15 -4.18 -17.27 1.81
C LEU A 15 -3.32 -16.02 2.02
N LEU A 16 -1.99 -16.19 2.10
CA LEU A 16 -1.06 -15.06 2.20
C LEU A 16 -1.16 -14.13 1.00
N SER A 17 -1.32 -14.68 -0.21
CA SER A 17 -1.49 -13.88 -1.42
C SER A 17 -2.78 -13.07 -1.39
N ILE A 18 -3.89 -13.64 -0.92
CA ILE A 18 -5.16 -12.91 -0.76
C ILE A 18 -4.99 -11.77 0.23
N VAL A 19 -4.39 -12.02 1.39
CA VAL A 19 -4.16 -10.99 2.41
C VAL A 19 -3.29 -9.86 1.84
N ALA A 20 -2.22 -10.19 1.12
CA ALA A 20 -1.37 -9.20 0.46
C ALA A 20 -2.13 -8.36 -0.58
N VAL A 21 -3.01 -8.98 -1.38
CA VAL A 21 -3.88 -8.27 -2.34
C VAL A 21 -4.81 -7.30 -1.60
N VAL A 22 -5.47 -7.75 -0.53
CA VAL A 22 -6.40 -6.90 0.23
C VAL A 22 -5.68 -5.69 0.82
N ILE A 23 -4.54 -5.90 1.48
CA ILE A 23 -3.72 -4.81 2.04
C ILE A 23 -3.30 -3.85 0.93
N GLY A 24 -2.81 -4.38 -0.20
CA GLY A 24 -2.37 -3.58 -1.33
C GLY A 24 -3.49 -2.76 -1.97
N VAL A 25 -4.70 -3.33 -2.09
CA VAL A 25 -5.88 -2.63 -2.62
C VAL A 25 -6.31 -1.51 -1.67
N VAL A 26 -6.40 -1.75 -0.35
CA VAL A 26 -6.77 -0.72 0.62
C VAL A 26 -5.75 0.42 0.61
N ALA A 27 -4.46 0.09 0.66
CA ALA A 27 -3.40 1.08 0.58
C ALA A 27 -3.45 1.87 -0.74
N ALA A 28 -3.68 1.20 -1.87
CA ALA A 28 -3.82 1.85 -3.17
C ALA A 28 -5.03 2.80 -3.21
N VAL A 29 -6.20 2.39 -2.71
CA VAL A 29 -7.41 3.24 -2.67
C VAL A 29 -7.19 4.50 -1.84
N LEU A 30 -6.50 4.39 -0.70
CA LEU A 30 -6.17 5.55 0.15
C LEU A 30 -5.11 6.46 -0.50
N SER A 31 -4.15 5.87 -1.21
CA SER A 31 -3.01 6.60 -1.83
C SER A 31 -3.31 7.15 -3.22
N PHE A 32 -4.30 6.62 -3.93
CA PHE A 32 -4.61 6.99 -5.32
C PHE A 32 -5.09 8.44 -5.48
N PRO A 33 -5.93 9.01 -4.59
CA PRO A 33 -6.27 10.43 -4.66
C PRO A 33 -5.07 11.35 -4.46
N ALA A 34 -4.08 10.92 -3.66
CA ALA A 34 -2.82 11.65 -3.50
C ALA A 34 -2.02 11.66 -4.83
N SER A 35 -2.00 10.56 -5.57
CA SER A 35 -1.33 10.52 -6.89
C SER A 35 -2.00 11.41 -7.95
N GLN A 36 -3.29 11.72 -7.80
CA GLN A 36 -4.02 12.62 -8.71
C GLN A 36 -3.94 14.10 -8.33
N ASN A 37 -3.14 14.46 -7.31
CA ASN A 37 -3.11 15.82 -6.75
C ASN A 37 -4.50 16.33 -6.31
N LYS A 38 -5.39 15.42 -5.89
CA LYS A 38 -6.74 15.77 -5.43
C LYS A 38 -6.80 16.11 -3.93
N GLY A 39 -5.66 16.17 -3.27
CA GLY A 39 -5.55 16.62 -1.89
C GLY A 39 -5.65 18.14 -1.77
N THR A 40 -5.88 18.62 -0.55
CA THR A 40 -5.73 20.05 -0.23
C THR A 40 -4.23 20.38 -0.22
N PRO A 41 -3.73 21.21 -1.15
CA PRO A 41 -2.31 21.55 -1.20
C PRO A 41 -1.94 22.49 -0.06
N GLY A 42 -0.69 22.39 0.40
CA GLY A 42 -0.20 23.21 1.49
C GLY A 42 1.27 22.99 1.81
N THR A 43 1.66 23.46 2.98
CA THR A 43 3.01 23.37 3.53
C THR A 43 2.96 22.63 4.84
N PHE A 44 3.77 21.58 4.95
CA PHE A 44 4.01 20.90 6.22
C PHE A 44 5.26 21.47 6.86
N THR A 45 5.19 21.77 8.16
CA THR A 45 6.32 22.21 8.98
C THR A 45 6.62 21.15 10.02
N ALA A 46 7.83 20.59 9.96
CA ALA A 46 8.32 19.60 10.91
C ALA A 46 8.43 20.18 12.32
N ARG A 47 8.07 19.41 13.34
CA ARG A 47 8.21 19.80 14.74
C ARG A 47 9.02 18.79 15.53
N GLU A 48 8.78 17.51 15.34
CA GLU A 48 9.43 16.43 16.08
C GLU A 48 9.60 15.21 15.18
N GLU A 49 10.75 14.55 15.28
CA GLU A 49 11.01 13.29 14.59
C GLU A 49 10.76 12.12 15.54
N SER A 50 9.96 11.17 15.06
CA SER A 50 9.63 9.93 15.75
C SER A 50 10.10 8.76 14.90
N CYS A 51 10.95 7.90 15.47
CA CYS A 51 11.43 6.69 14.80
C CYS A 51 10.99 5.43 15.55
N ASP A 52 10.52 4.42 14.80
CA ASP A 52 10.29 3.10 15.34
C ASP A 52 11.59 2.28 15.45
N ARG A 53 11.53 1.16 16.19
CA ARG A 53 12.67 0.24 16.36
C ARG A 53 13.07 -0.51 15.08
N HIS A 54 12.25 -0.46 14.04
CA HIS A 54 12.47 -1.14 12.77
C HIS A 54 13.06 -0.20 11.69
N GLY A 55 13.43 1.03 12.06
CA GLY A 55 14.04 2.02 11.17
C GLY A 55 13.05 2.86 10.37
N GLY A 56 11.76 2.81 10.70
CA GLY A 56 10.75 3.70 10.14
C GLY A 56 10.71 5.02 10.92
N CYS A 57 11.13 6.12 10.30
CA CYS A 57 10.99 7.46 10.87
C CYS A 57 9.84 8.24 10.22
N TRP A 58 9.16 9.05 11.00
CA TRP A 58 8.15 10.01 10.57
C TRP A 58 8.31 11.31 11.35
N TRP A 59 7.79 12.38 10.77
CA TRP A 59 7.81 13.71 11.36
C TRP A 59 6.42 14.10 11.79
N ASP A 60 6.28 14.49 13.04
CA ASP A 60 5.08 15.13 13.58
C ASP A 60 5.22 16.64 13.46
N GLY A 61 4.14 17.34 13.11
CA GLY A 61 4.23 18.73 12.71
C GLY A 61 2.90 19.42 12.48
N THR A 62 2.96 20.55 11.78
CA THR A 62 1.78 21.37 11.45
C THR A 62 1.65 21.46 9.95
N PHE A 63 0.44 21.20 9.44
CA PHE A 63 0.10 21.41 8.04
C PHE A 63 -0.74 22.67 7.89
N VAL A 64 -0.33 23.55 6.99
CA VAL A 64 -1.06 24.77 6.62
C VAL A 64 -1.41 24.67 5.15
N SER A 65 -2.70 24.63 4.81
CA SER A 65 -3.14 24.65 3.42
C SER A 65 -2.97 26.03 2.79
N ASP A 66 -2.97 26.05 1.46
CA ASP A 66 -2.85 27.30 0.70
C ASP A 66 -4.04 28.24 0.90
N ASP A 67 -5.19 27.74 1.38
CA ASP A 67 -6.35 28.54 1.76
C ASP A 67 -6.34 29.00 3.23
N GLY A 68 -5.24 28.73 3.96
CA GLY A 68 -5.00 29.20 5.33
C GLY A 68 -5.57 28.31 6.44
N ARG A 69 -6.22 27.18 6.11
CA ARG A 69 -6.60 26.21 7.14
C ARG A 69 -5.36 25.56 7.72
N THR A 70 -5.39 25.35 9.04
CA THR A 70 -4.25 24.82 9.79
C THR A 70 -4.68 23.56 10.53
N TRP A 71 -3.84 22.54 10.47
CA TRP A 71 -4.00 21.29 11.21
C TRP A 71 -2.71 21.03 11.99
N SER A 72 -2.84 20.91 13.32
CA SER A 72 -1.74 20.54 14.21
C SER A 72 -1.68 19.03 14.38
N ASP A 73 -0.52 18.55 14.84
CA ASP A 73 -0.29 17.15 15.20
C ASP A 73 -0.45 16.18 14.02
N GLU A 74 -0.01 16.65 12.86
CA GLU A 74 0.00 15.88 11.63
C GLU A 74 1.31 15.11 11.48
N SER A 75 1.21 13.85 11.09
CA SER A 75 2.38 12.98 10.88
C SER A 75 2.66 12.80 9.39
N MET A 76 3.92 12.92 8.98
CA MET A 76 4.35 12.71 7.59
C MET A 76 5.70 12.00 7.53
N LYS A 77 5.81 11.00 6.63
CA LYS A 77 7.11 10.41 6.27
C LYS A 77 7.77 11.22 5.17
N SER A 78 8.97 11.74 5.43
CA SER A 78 9.76 12.49 4.45
C SER A 78 11.26 12.29 4.71
N GLN A 79 12.03 12.13 3.62
CA GLN A 79 13.50 12.11 3.66
C GLN A 79 14.09 13.51 3.44
N GLU A 80 13.27 14.51 3.09
CA GLU A 80 13.72 15.89 2.89
C GLU A 80 13.70 16.71 4.19
N LEU A 81 12.97 16.24 5.20
CA LEU A 81 12.95 16.83 6.52
C LEU A 81 14.09 16.22 7.34
N HIS A 82 14.98 17.07 7.82
CA HIS A 82 16.18 16.67 8.56
C HIS A 82 16.18 17.26 9.97
N GLN A 83 15.41 18.32 10.20
CA GLN A 83 15.38 19.02 11.48
C GLN A 83 14.02 19.70 11.75
N ASN A 84 13.81 20.02 13.03
CA ASN A 84 12.64 20.77 13.48
C ASN A 84 12.57 22.13 12.78
N GLY A 85 11.37 22.50 12.32
CA GLY A 85 11.11 23.74 11.60
C GLY A 85 11.29 23.63 10.09
N ASP A 86 11.83 22.52 9.58
CA ASP A 86 11.90 22.29 8.13
C ASP A 86 10.51 22.30 7.50
N LYS A 87 10.45 22.86 6.29
CA LYS A 87 9.20 23.04 5.56
C LYS A 87 9.28 22.34 4.21
N VAL A 88 8.21 21.62 3.87
CA VAL A 88 8.10 20.97 2.56
C VAL A 88 6.69 21.11 2.01
N ARG A 89 6.59 21.14 0.67
CA ARG A 89 5.30 21.12 -0.01
C ARG A 89 4.65 19.74 0.15
N ALA A 90 3.45 19.76 0.69
CA ALA A 90 2.67 18.57 0.96
C ALA A 90 1.22 18.80 0.53
N GLN A 91 0.43 17.73 0.61
CA GLN A 91 -1.00 17.78 0.39
C GLN A 91 -1.70 16.89 1.42
N ARG A 92 -2.84 17.36 1.90
CA ARG A 92 -3.69 16.62 2.81
C ARG A 92 -4.74 15.85 2.04
N VAL A 93 -4.81 14.54 2.24
CA VAL A 93 -5.75 13.64 1.58
C VAL A 93 -6.37 12.75 2.65
N ASN A 94 -7.70 12.78 2.78
CA ASN A 94 -8.46 11.93 3.71
C ASN A 94 -7.96 11.96 5.18
N GLY A 95 -7.41 13.10 5.64
CA GLY A 95 -6.91 13.25 7.01
C GLY A 95 -5.44 12.88 7.20
N GLU A 96 -4.73 12.49 6.14
CA GLU A 96 -3.28 12.21 6.18
C GLU A 96 -2.51 13.21 5.31
N VAL A 97 -1.26 13.49 5.68
CA VAL A 97 -0.37 14.41 4.95
C VAL A 97 0.64 13.62 4.13
N PHE A 98 0.63 13.86 2.83
CA PHE A 98 1.54 13.24 1.87
C PHE A 98 2.40 14.28 1.20
N ARG A 99 3.65 13.93 0.88
CA ARG A 99 4.47 14.75 -0.01
C ARG A 99 3.77 14.90 -1.36
N ARG A 100 3.83 16.10 -1.93
CA ARG A 100 3.47 16.33 -3.33
C ARG A 100 4.37 15.42 -4.20
N ASP A 101 3.79 14.72 -5.16
CA ASP A 101 4.49 13.72 -6.00
C ASP A 101 5.05 12.48 -5.27
N SER A 102 4.52 12.15 -4.08
CA SER A 102 4.86 10.89 -3.42
C SER A 102 4.42 9.69 -4.27
N LYS A 103 5.40 8.87 -4.68
CA LYS A 103 5.16 7.57 -5.32
C LYS A 103 4.88 6.45 -4.30
N ALA A 104 4.49 6.77 -3.07
CA ALA A 104 4.20 5.78 -2.04
C ALA A 104 3.16 4.73 -2.50
N TRP A 105 2.20 5.12 -3.35
CA TRP A 105 1.24 4.20 -3.95
C TRP A 105 1.89 3.09 -4.80
N VAL A 106 3.07 3.32 -5.39
CA VAL A 106 3.82 2.34 -6.22
C VAL A 106 4.29 1.16 -5.36
N VAL A 107 4.75 1.43 -4.13
CA VAL A 107 5.23 0.40 -3.21
C VAL A 107 4.13 -0.61 -2.88
N PHE A 108 2.87 -0.17 -2.83
CA PHE A 108 1.73 -1.04 -2.52
C PHE A 108 1.10 -1.66 -3.77
N SER A 109 1.05 -0.94 -4.89
CA SER A 109 0.36 -1.39 -6.10
C SER A 109 1.14 -2.44 -6.91
N VAL A 110 2.48 -2.37 -6.97
CA VAL A 110 3.31 -3.37 -7.67
C VAL A 110 3.16 -4.78 -7.08
N PRO A 111 3.38 -5.02 -5.76
CA PRO A 111 3.21 -6.34 -5.18
C PRO A 111 1.74 -6.82 -5.23
N ALA A 112 0.76 -5.91 -5.08
CA ALA A 112 -0.65 -6.25 -5.23
C ALA A 112 -0.97 -6.79 -6.63
N THR A 113 -0.41 -6.17 -7.67
CA THR A 113 -0.60 -6.61 -9.07
C THR A 113 0.01 -7.98 -9.30
N ALA A 114 1.22 -8.24 -8.77
CA ALA A 114 1.87 -9.54 -8.86
C ALA A 114 1.07 -10.63 -8.14
N ALA A 115 0.56 -10.35 -6.95
CA ALA A 115 -0.27 -11.29 -6.19
C ALA A 115 -1.60 -11.58 -6.91
N LEU A 116 -2.22 -10.57 -7.53
CA LEU A 116 -3.45 -10.76 -8.31
C LEU A 116 -3.21 -11.62 -9.56
N ALA A 117 -2.10 -11.40 -10.27
CA ALA A 117 -1.69 -12.24 -11.39
C ALA A 117 -1.47 -13.70 -10.96
N TYR A 118 -0.85 -13.93 -9.80
CA TYR A 118 -0.68 -15.26 -9.23
C TYR A 118 -2.03 -15.94 -8.92
N VAL A 119 -2.97 -15.22 -8.29
CA VAL A 119 -4.31 -15.75 -8.00
C VAL A 119 -5.04 -16.15 -9.28
N ILE A 120 -5.01 -15.30 -10.32
CA ILE A 120 -5.63 -15.60 -11.61
C ILE A 120 -5.00 -16.84 -12.25
N TRP A 121 -3.67 -16.91 -12.26
CA TRP A 121 -2.93 -18.05 -12.81
C TRP A 121 -3.28 -19.34 -12.07
N PHE A 122 -3.29 -19.33 -10.73
CA PHE A 122 -3.60 -20.48 -9.90
C PHE A 122 -5.03 -21.00 -10.12
N LEU A 123 -6.01 -20.09 -10.22
CA LEU A 123 -7.40 -20.44 -10.53
C LEU A 123 -7.53 -21.02 -11.95
N ARG A 124 -6.82 -20.47 -12.94
CA ARG A 124 -6.79 -21.01 -14.30
C ARG A 124 -6.13 -22.38 -14.38
N ALA A 125 -5.01 -22.59 -13.70
CA ALA A 125 -4.35 -23.88 -13.62
C ALA A 125 -5.31 -24.93 -13.01
N ARG A 126 -5.95 -24.62 -11.88
CA ARG A 126 -6.92 -25.53 -11.24
C ARG A 126 -8.12 -25.87 -12.12
N THR A 127 -8.67 -24.89 -12.84
CA THR A 127 -9.81 -25.11 -13.73
C THR A 127 -9.44 -25.93 -14.97
N LEU A 128 -8.25 -25.71 -15.54
CA LEU A 128 -7.73 -26.51 -16.66
C LEU A 128 -7.42 -27.95 -16.24
N PHE A 129 -6.81 -28.16 -15.07
CA PHE A 129 -6.57 -29.50 -14.54
C PHE A 129 -7.87 -30.25 -14.21
N ARG A 130 -8.90 -29.56 -13.67
CA ARG A 130 -10.23 -30.16 -13.46
C ARG A 130 -10.94 -30.56 -14.75
N ARG A 131 -10.73 -29.83 -15.85
CA ARG A 131 -11.35 -30.14 -17.16
C ARG A 131 -10.70 -31.32 -17.88
N ARG A 132 -9.42 -31.61 -17.61
CA ARG A 132 -8.71 -32.74 -18.23
C ARG A 132 -9.14 -34.09 -17.65
N THR A 133 -9.57 -34.14 -16.40
CA THR A 133 -9.98 -35.40 -15.76
C THR A 133 -11.31 -35.95 -16.27
N THR A 134 -12.16 -35.12 -16.90
CA THR A 134 -13.48 -35.53 -17.39
C THR A 134 -13.46 -36.08 -18.83
N ARG A 135 -12.35 -35.94 -19.58
CA ARG A 135 -12.31 -36.28 -21.03
C ARG A 135 -11.61 -37.61 -21.37
N SER A 136 -11.13 -38.37 -20.38
CA SER A 136 -10.48 -39.68 -20.58
C SER A 136 -11.37 -40.89 -20.24
N GLY A 137 -12.68 -40.68 -20.07
CA GLY A 137 -13.64 -41.74 -19.70
C GLY A 137 -14.73 -42.04 -20.74
N ALA A 138 -14.55 -41.63 -22.00
CA ALA A 138 -15.48 -41.94 -23.09
C ALA A 138 -14.72 -42.46 -24.31
#